data_AF-J2ZUU2-F1
#
_entry.id   AF-J2ZUU2-F1
#
_cell.length_a   1.000
_cell.length_b   1.000
_cell.length_c   1.000
_cell.angle_alpha   90.00
_cell.angle_beta   90.00
_cell.angle_gamma   90.00
#
_symmetry.space_group_name_H-M   'P 1'
#
loop_
_entity.id
_entity.type
_entity.pdbx_description
1 polymer ?
#
loop_
_entity_poly.entity_id
_entity_poly.type
_entity_poly.pdbx_seq_one_letter_code
_entity_poly.pdbx_strand_id
1 'polypeptide(L)'
;MERREKVRKLTRVGCMPWLARDRRPVSDAVYRDLVSTLFTMRVPIAGFGALYGIVGLLIYLNWLDRVIAGLTGAAIVVTAARIVLINRYHRAGGALQEIAVLRRWELGYELLTYLFAVLLAGLNVRGLTAHAR
;
A
#
# COMPACT_ATOMS: atom_id res chain seq x y z
N MET A 1 -29.48 -44.51 29.03
CA MET A 1 -28.60 -44.74 27.86
C MET A 1 -28.63 -43.60 26.83
N GLU A 2 -29.68 -42.78 26.78
CA GLU A 2 -29.90 -41.69 25.79
C GLU A 2 -28.94 -40.47 25.88
N ARG A 3 -28.36 -40.20 27.05
CA ARG A 3 -27.49 -39.02 27.27
C ARG A 3 -26.13 -39.12 26.58
N ARG A 4 -25.67 -40.33 26.24
CA ARG A 4 -24.35 -40.55 25.59
C ARG A 4 -24.40 -40.38 24.07
N GLU A 5 -25.58 -40.46 23.46
CA GLU A 5 -25.73 -40.31 22.01
C GLU A 5 -25.75 -38.83 21.60
N LYS A 6 -26.33 -37.97 22.44
CA LYS A 6 -26.39 -36.51 22.20
C LYS A 6 -25.00 -35.86 22.20
N VAL A 7 -24.09 -36.32 23.06
CA VAL A 7 -22.70 -35.81 23.14
C VAL A 7 -21.88 -36.21 21.91
N ARG A 8 -22.21 -37.34 21.26
CA ARG A 8 -21.54 -37.81 20.04
C ARG A 8 -21.99 -37.06 18.78
N LYS A 9 -23.18 -36.44 18.79
CA LYS A 9 -23.63 -35.55 17.69
C LYS A 9 -22.98 -34.17 17.75
N LEU A 10 -22.67 -33.62 18.93
CA LEU A 10 -21.99 -32.33 19.05
C LEU A 10 -20.52 -32.35 18.64
N THR A 11 -19.84 -33.50 18.73
CA THR A 11 -18.43 -33.65 18.32
C THR A 11 -18.24 -33.82 16.80
N ARG A 12 -19.33 -34.01 16.03
CA ARG A 12 -19.26 -34.13 14.57
C ARG A 12 -19.49 -32.82 13.82
N VAL A 13 -19.72 -31.71 14.54
CA VAL A 13 -19.86 -30.35 13.98
C VAL A 13 -18.54 -29.56 14.11
N GLY A 14 -17.51 -30.14 14.73
CA GLY A 14 -16.22 -29.52 15.01
C GLY A 14 -15.15 -29.77 13.95
N CYS A 15 -15.48 -29.72 12.67
CA CYS A 15 -14.47 -29.56 11.62
C CYS A 15 -14.92 -28.45 10.67
N MET A 16 -14.54 -27.23 11.06
CA MET A 16 -14.64 -25.99 10.31
C MET A 16 -14.24 -26.21 8.83
N PRO A 17 -15.17 -26.18 7.85
CA PRO A 17 -14.85 -26.36 6.43
C PRO A 17 -14.06 -25.19 5.83
N TRP A 18 -13.95 -24.07 6.57
CA TRP A 18 -13.35 -22.82 6.11
C TRP A 18 -11.82 -22.85 5.95
N LEU A 19 -11.17 -23.99 6.24
CA LEU A 19 -9.73 -24.20 6.00
C LEU A 19 -9.43 -24.89 4.66
N ALA A 20 -10.45 -25.25 3.87
CA ALA A 20 -10.27 -25.50 2.45
C ALA A 20 -9.97 -24.15 1.77
N ARG A 21 -8.72 -23.70 1.89
CA ARG A 21 -8.14 -22.58 1.16
C ARG A 21 -8.17 -22.96 -0.32
N ASP A 22 -9.33 -22.74 -0.92
CA ASP A 22 -9.58 -22.90 -2.34
C ASP A 22 -8.58 -21.97 -3.04
N ARG A 23 -7.47 -22.53 -3.53
CA ARG A 23 -6.52 -21.81 -4.39
C ARG A 23 -7.16 -21.63 -5.77
N ARG A 24 -8.39 -21.14 -5.83
CA ARG A 24 -8.91 -20.65 -7.10
C ARG A 24 -8.03 -19.47 -7.47
N PRO A 25 -7.49 -19.41 -8.70
CA PRO A 25 -6.95 -18.16 -9.19
C PRO A 25 -8.03 -17.11 -8.96
N VAL A 26 -7.66 -16.02 -8.27
CA VAL A 26 -8.57 -14.91 -7.95
C VAL A 26 -9.33 -14.58 -9.22
N SER A 27 -10.67 -14.73 -9.18
CA SER A 27 -11.52 -14.45 -10.34
C SER A 27 -11.16 -13.07 -10.87
N ASP A 28 -10.91 -12.96 -12.18
CA ASP A 28 -10.43 -11.75 -12.83
C ASP A 28 -11.28 -10.50 -12.49
N ALA A 29 -12.56 -10.70 -12.21
CA ALA A 29 -13.47 -9.66 -11.73
C ALA A 29 -13.09 -9.13 -10.34
N VAL A 30 -12.71 -10.01 -9.41
CA VAL A 30 -12.25 -9.65 -8.05
C VAL A 30 -10.90 -8.94 -8.13
N TYR A 31 -9.98 -9.40 -8.99
CA TYR A 31 -8.70 -8.73 -9.19
C TYR A 31 -8.89 -7.29 -9.71
N ARG A 32 -9.78 -7.09 -10.70
CA ARG A 32 -10.12 -5.74 -11.19
C ARG A 32 -10.71 -4.85 -10.10
N ASP A 33 -11.55 -5.41 -9.23
CA ASP A 33 -12.20 -4.66 -8.15
C ASP A 33 -11.20 -4.19 -7.08
N LEU A 34 -10.26 -5.07 -6.70
CA LEU A 34 -9.15 -4.76 -5.79
C LEU A 34 -8.25 -3.66 -6.36
N VAL A 35 -7.87 -3.78 -7.63
CA VAL A 35 -7.07 -2.77 -8.32
C VAL A 35 -7.83 -1.45 -8.39
N SER A 36 -9.13 -1.45 -8.70
CA SER A 36 -9.94 -0.23 -8.73
C SER A 36 -10.00 0.47 -7.36
N THR A 37 -10.11 -0.32 -6.29
CA THR A 37 -10.12 0.17 -4.90
C THR A 37 -8.77 0.78 -4.53
N LEU A 38 -7.68 0.13 -4.93
CA LEU A 38 -6.31 0.60 -4.71
C LEU A 38 -6.04 1.93 -5.42
N PHE A 39 -6.54 2.10 -6.65
CA PHE A 39 -6.44 3.36 -7.39
C PHE A 39 -7.43 4.45 -6.94
N THR A 40 -8.51 4.09 -6.24
CA THR A 40 -9.46 5.04 -5.64
C THR A 40 -8.83 5.80 -4.47
N MET A 41 -7.84 5.22 -3.77
CA MET A 41 -7.12 5.84 -2.66
C MET A 41 -6.09 6.92 -3.08
N ARG A 42 -6.18 7.48 -4.29
CA ARG A 42 -5.31 8.57 -4.76
C ARG A 42 -5.27 9.77 -3.80
N VAL A 43 -6.41 10.09 -3.18
CA VAL A 43 -6.55 11.24 -2.29
C VAL A 43 -5.75 11.05 -1.00
N PRO A 44 -5.87 9.92 -0.27
CA PRO A 44 -4.96 9.58 0.81
C PRO A 44 -3.48 9.66 0.44
N ILE A 45 -3.09 9.11 -0.72
CA ILE A 45 -1.68 9.09 -1.15
C ILE A 45 -1.14 10.50 -1.38
N ALA A 46 -1.93 11.36 -2.03
CA ALA A 46 -1.56 12.76 -2.24
C ALA A 46 -1.46 13.51 -0.91
N GLY A 47 -2.39 13.28 0.02
CA GLY A 47 -2.37 13.84 1.36
C GLY A 47 -1.11 13.45 2.15
N PHE A 48 -0.74 12.16 2.12
CA PHE A 48 0.49 11.69 2.76
C PHE A 48 1.75 12.31 2.16
N GLY A 49 1.82 12.46 0.83
CA GLY A 49 2.93 13.13 0.17
C GLY A 49 3.04 14.61 0.56
N ALA A 50 1.91 15.31 0.64
CA ALA A 50 1.86 16.71 1.08
C ALA A 50 2.32 16.86 2.53
N LEU A 51 1.83 16.01 3.43
CA LEU A 51 2.25 15.95 4.84
C LEU A 51 3.76 15.73 4.94
N TYR A 52 4.30 14.76 4.20
CA TYR A 52 5.74 14.50 4.19
C TYR A 52 6.54 15.71 3.70
N GLY A 53 6.07 16.38 2.64
CA GLY A 53 6.70 17.60 2.13
C GLY A 53 6.70 18.74 3.16
N ILE A 54 5.58 18.97 3.84
CA ILE A 54 5.46 20.00 4.89
C ILE A 54 6.40 19.69 6.05
N VAL A 55 6.38 18.46 6.56
CA VAL A 55 7.22 18.03 7.69
C VAL A 55 8.70 18.11 7.31
N GLY A 56 9.09 17.58 6.15
CA GLY A 56 10.47 17.62 5.66
C GLY A 56 10.99 19.05 5.47
N LEU A 57 10.14 19.94 4.95
CA LEU A 57 10.46 21.37 4.82
C LEU A 57 10.64 22.04 6.18
N LEU A 58 9.75 21.78 7.14
CA LEU A 58 9.85 22.32 8.50
C LEU A 58 11.15 21.89 9.18
N ILE A 59 11.52 20.61 9.05
CA ILE A 59 12.75 20.09 9.65
C ILE A 59 13.98 20.71 8.96
N TYR A 60 13.95 20.85 7.63
CA TYR A 60 15.02 21.52 6.89
C TYR A 60 15.20 22.97 7.31
N LEU A 61 14.12 23.74 7.46
CA LEU A 61 14.21 25.14 7.89
C LEU A 61 14.77 25.28 9.30
N ASN A 62 14.53 24.29 10.17
CA ASN A 62 15.00 24.32 11.55
C ASN A 62 16.49 23.91 11.69
N TRP A 63 16.99 22.99 10.86
CA TRP A 63 18.35 22.43 11.00
C TRP A 63 19.30 22.72 9.80
N LEU A 64 18.80 23.26 8.69
CA LEU A 64 19.51 23.47 7.42
C LEU A 64 20.25 22.21 6.89
N ASP A 65 19.78 21.02 7.27
CA ASP A 65 20.39 19.76 6.86
C ASP A 65 20.08 19.43 5.40
N ARG A 66 21.12 19.47 4.55
CA ARG A 66 21.02 19.16 3.12
C ARG A 66 20.54 17.74 2.84
N VAL A 67 20.77 16.79 3.75
CA VAL A 67 20.29 15.41 3.62
C VAL A 67 18.76 15.36 3.71
N ILE A 68 18.18 16.17 4.59
CA ILE A 68 16.73 16.29 4.78
C ILE A 68 16.09 16.95 3.56
N ALA A 69 16.73 17.99 3.00
CA ALA A 69 16.30 18.57 1.73
C ALA A 69 16.30 17.53 0.60
N GLY A 70 17.35 16.70 0.51
CA GLY A 70 17.44 15.61 -0.46
C GLY A 70 16.33 14.55 -0.30
N LEU A 71 16.09 14.09 0.93
CA LEU A 71 15.02 13.13 1.25
C LEU A 71 13.63 13.69 0.96
N THR A 72 13.42 14.97 1.26
CA THR A 72 12.15 15.68 0.99
C THR A 72 11.93 15.82 -0.50
N GLY A 73 12.94 16.26 -1.25
CA GLY A 73 12.89 16.35 -2.71
C GLY A 73 12.63 15.00 -3.37
N ALA A 74 13.34 13.96 -2.95
CA ALA A 74 13.13 12.60 -3.46
C ALA A 74 11.70 12.12 -3.21
N ALA A 75 11.13 12.38 -2.04
CA ALA A 75 9.75 11.99 -1.75
C ALA A 75 8.74 12.74 -2.60
N ILE A 76 8.94 14.04 -2.84
CA ILE A 76 8.09 14.83 -3.76
C ILE A 76 8.13 14.22 -5.16
N VAL A 77 9.32 13.86 -5.66
CA VAL A 77 9.47 13.21 -6.97
C VAL A 77 8.74 11.86 -7.00
N VAL A 78 8.86 11.04 -5.96
CA VAL A 78 8.17 9.74 -5.87
C VAL A 78 6.64 9.92 -5.82
N THR A 79 6.15 10.89 -5.06
CA THR A 79 4.72 11.21 -5.01
C THR A 79 4.21 11.69 -6.37
N ALA A 80 4.94 12.58 -7.05
CA ALA A 80 4.59 13.02 -8.39
C ALA A 80 4.58 11.84 -9.39
N ALA A 81 5.59 10.96 -9.31
CA ALA A 81 5.64 9.77 -10.14
C ALA A 81 4.44 8.83 -9.89
N ARG A 82 3.96 8.70 -8.64
CA ARG A 82 2.73 7.94 -8.35
C ARG A 82 1.51 8.59 -8.98
N ILE A 83 1.35 9.90 -8.87
CA ILE A 83 0.22 10.62 -9.47
C ILE A 83 0.23 10.43 -10.99
N VAL A 84 1.41 10.55 -11.62
CA VAL A 84 1.57 10.30 -13.06
C VAL A 84 1.23 8.86 -13.41
N LEU A 85 1.66 7.88 -12.62
CA LEU A 85 1.33 6.46 -12.82
C LEU A 85 -0.19 6.22 -12.76
N ILE A 86 -0.86 6.78 -11.75
CA ILE A 86 -2.32 6.70 -11.56
C ILE A 86 -3.05 7.36 -12.74
N ASN A 87 -2.60 8.52 -13.19
CA ASN A 87 -3.18 9.21 -14.33
C ASN A 87 -2.97 8.43 -15.64
N ARG A 88 -1.78 7.85 -15.86
CA ARG A 88 -1.52 7.00 -17.03
C ARG A 88 -2.37 5.73 -17.00
N TYR A 89 -2.53 5.10 -15.84
CA TYR A 89 -3.43 3.97 -15.65
C TYR A 89 -4.86 4.31 -16.07
N HIS A 90 -5.39 5.45 -15.61
CA HIS A 90 -6.73 5.89 -15.98
C HIS A 90 -6.86 6.21 -17.48
N ARG A 91 -5.85 6.88 -18.06
CA ARG A 91 -5.81 7.18 -19.50
C ARG A 91 -5.69 5.95 -20.39
N ALA A 92 -5.10 4.87 -19.91
CA ALA A 92 -4.89 3.66 -20.70
C ALA A 92 -6.12 2.73 -20.74
N GLY A 93 -7.20 3.07 -20.03
CA GLY A 93 -8.44 2.27 -19.97
C GLY A 93 -8.76 1.73 -18.57
N GLY A 94 -7.96 2.06 -17.55
CA GLY A 94 -8.21 1.69 -16.16
C GLY A 94 -8.40 0.18 -15.96
N ALA A 95 -9.41 -0.21 -15.18
CA ALA A 95 -9.67 -1.61 -14.84
C ALA A 95 -10.23 -2.46 -16.00
N LEU A 96 -10.50 -1.85 -17.17
CA LEU A 96 -10.98 -2.57 -18.34
C LEU A 96 -9.85 -3.28 -19.11
N GLN A 97 -8.60 -2.92 -18.85
CA GLN A 97 -7.42 -3.50 -19.50
C GLN A 97 -7.22 -5.00 -19.21
N GLU A 98 -6.39 -5.63 -20.04
CA GLU A 98 -5.96 -7.02 -19.87
C GLU A 98 -5.12 -7.21 -18.60
N ILE A 99 -5.29 -8.35 -17.92
CA ILE A 99 -4.72 -8.62 -16.58
C ILE A 99 -3.19 -8.58 -16.58
N ALA A 100 -2.56 -9.07 -17.66
CA ALA A 100 -1.12 -9.04 -17.82
C ALA A 100 -0.55 -7.60 -17.85
N VAL A 101 -1.36 -6.63 -18.33
CA VAL A 101 -1.01 -5.21 -18.34
C VAL A 101 -1.28 -4.58 -16.98
N LEU A 102 -2.42 -4.92 -16.34
CA LEU A 102 -2.77 -4.47 -15.00
C LEU A 102 -1.68 -4.81 -13.97
N ARG A 103 -1.12 -6.03 -14.04
CA ARG A 103 -0.06 -6.50 -13.14
C ARG A 103 1.23 -5.68 -13.25
N ARG A 104 1.54 -5.11 -14.43
CA ARG A 104 2.70 -4.22 -14.59
C ARG A 104 2.47 -2.87 -13.93
N TRP A 105 1.25 -2.35 -14.00
CA TRP A 105 0.88 -1.11 -13.30
C TRP A 105 0.92 -1.30 -11.79
N GLU A 106 0.47 -2.45 -11.30
CA GLU A 106 0.55 -2.84 -9.90
C GLU A 106 2.01 -2.90 -9.42
N LEU A 107 2.88 -3.63 -10.11
CA LEU A 107 4.31 -3.68 -9.77
C LEU A 107 4.98 -2.31 -9.74
N GLY A 108 4.65 -1.44 -10.70
CA GLY A 108 5.14 -0.05 -10.70
C GLY A 108 4.65 0.72 -9.47
N TYR A 109 3.39 0.55 -9.09
CA TYR A 109 2.81 1.20 -7.93
C TYR A 109 3.41 0.67 -6.60
N GLU A 110 3.59 -0.64 -6.48
CA GLU A 110 4.25 -1.29 -5.34
C GLU A 110 5.69 -0.81 -5.17
N LEU A 111 6.45 -0.75 -6.25
CA LEU A 111 7.84 -0.26 -6.24
C LEU A 111 7.91 1.18 -5.69
N LEU A 112 7.06 2.08 -6.20
CA LEU A 112 6.98 3.45 -5.70
C LEU A 112 6.46 3.51 -4.26
N THR A 113 5.68 2.51 -3.83
CA THR A 113 5.21 2.35 -2.46
C THR A 113 6.35 2.04 -1.51
N TYR A 114 7.16 1.05 -1.84
CA TYR A 114 8.34 0.70 -1.05
C TYR A 114 9.39 1.81 -1.05
N LEU A 115 9.62 2.47 -2.19
CA LEU A 115 10.58 3.57 -2.28
C LEU A 115 10.21 4.72 -1.32
N PHE A 116 8.93 5.09 -1.25
CA PHE A 116 8.48 6.10 -0.29
C PHE A 116 8.60 5.63 1.16
N ALA A 117 8.34 4.35 1.44
CA ALA A 117 8.52 3.79 2.78
C ALA A 117 9.99 3.90 3.24
N VAL A 118 10.94 3.64 2.34
CA VAL A 118 12.38 3.83 2.60
C VAL A 118 12.72 5.29 2.87
N LEU A 119 12.18 6.22 2.07
CA LEU A 119 12.38 7.67 2.30
C LEU A 119 11.80 8.10 3.65
N LEU A 120 10.60 7.61 3.98
CA LEU A 120 9.94 7.87 5.26
C LEU A 120 10.77 7.36 6.43
N ALA A 121 11.26 6.12 6.36
CA ALA A 121 12.16 5.57 7.36
C ALA A 121 13.44 6.42 7.49
N GLY A 122 14.04 6.82 6.36
CA GLY A 122 15.23 7.66 6.33
C GLY A 122 15.04 9.02 7.02
N LEU A 123 13.93 9.71 6.74
CA LEU A 123 13.60 10.98 7.38
C LEU A 123 13.39 10.82 8.89
N ASN A 124 12.67 9.78 9.31
CA ASN A 124 12.43 9.53 10.73
C ASN A 124 13.73 9.21 11.48
N VAL A 125 14.58 8.35 10.92
CA VAL A 125 15.89 8.02 11.51
C VAL A 125 16.75 9.28 11.62
N ARG A 126 16.83 10.09 10.55
CA ARG A 126 17.58 11.35 10.58
C ARG A 126 17.04 12.33 11.61
N GLY A 127 15.73 12.52 11.65
CA GLY A 127 15.06 13.36 12.64
C GLY A 127 15.38 12.91 14.08
N LEU A 128 15.27 11.62 14.37
CA LEU A 128 15.60 11.06 15.69
C LEU A 128 17.08 11.24 16.04
N THR A 129 17.99 10.95 15.11
CA THR A 129 19.44 11.10 15.37
C THR A 129 19.86 12.55 15.57
N ALA A 130 19.16 13.51 14.97
CA ALA A 130 19.41 14.93 15.18
C ALA A 130 19.00 15.37 16.60
N HIS A 131 17.89 14.85 17.13
CA HIS A 131 17.41 15.18 18.48
C HIS A 131 18.11 14.40 19.61
N ALA A 132 18.79 13.28 19.29
CA ALA A 132 19.51 12.47 20.26
C ALA A 132 20.93 12.99 20.60
N ARG A 133 21.34 14.12 20.01
CA ARG A 133 22.57 14.86 20.35
C ARG A 133 22.21 16.13 21.09
#